data_AF-A0A1I6JBP8-F1
#
_entry.id   AF-A0A1I6JBP8-F1
#
_cell.length_a   1.000
_cell.length_b   1.000
_cell.length_c   1.000
_cell.angle_alpha   90.00
_cell.angle_beta   90.00
_cell.angle_gamma   90.00
#
_symmetry.space_group_name_H-M   'P 1'
#
loop_
_entity.id
_entity.type
_entity.pdbx_description
1 polymer ?
#
loop_
_entity_poly.entity_id
_entity_poly.type
_entity_poly.pdbx_seq_one_letter_code
_entity_poly.pdbx_strand_id
1 'polypeptide(L)'
;MEKDTYTPENGETEILLRRYNDAFAICGIAVIVFSLWDILKMFAGYFFGEETFDKMISELLGSLEISEDIPVETIRLIVWVVMIGGLLILSAIVFLFHFYIGLNAYREGRGIRKKKSKTYLVMAGLVLVVSGTMLAFSVVAFLVTENHGGVRFASLLLEFTSFFNYAYLMYSAYKIHCLKRGVL
;
A
#
# COMPACT_ATOMS: atom_id res chain seq x y z
N MET A 1 -34.18 -26.26 -32.71
CA MET A 1 -33.83 -25.10 -31.87
C MET A 1 -32.33 -25.15 -31.69
N GLU A 2 -31.63 -24.56 -32.63
CA GLU A 2 -30.17 -24.47 -32.62
C GLU A 2 -29.80 -23.43 -31.56
N LYS A 3 -29.07 -23.84 -30.52
CA LYS A 3 -28.55 -22.91 -29.53
C LYS A 3 -27.43 -22.15 -30.21
N ASP A 4 -27.68 -20.89 -30.54
CA ASP A 4 -26.64 -19.91 -30.86
C ASP A 4 -25.70 -19.81 -29.65
N THR A 5 -24.69 -20.68 -29.62
CA THR A 5 -23.55 -20.53 -28.73
C THR A 5 -22.75 -19.36 -29.26
N TYR A 6 -22.89 -18.22 -28.59
CA TYR A 6 -22.03 -17.06 -28.72
C TYR A 6 -20.57 -17.52 -28.75
N THR A 7 -19.99 -17.53 -29.95
CA THR A 7 -18.56 -17.77 -30.17
C THR A 7 -17.93 -16.39 -30.22
N PRO A 8 -17.13 -15.99 -29.21
CA PRO A 8 -16.44 -14.71 -29.29
C PRO A 8 -15.53 -14.71 -30.53
N GLU A 9 -15.70 -13.73 -31.41
CA GLU A 9 -14.86 -13.50 -32.61
C GLU A 9 -13.42 -13.09 -32.29
N ASN A 10 -13.09 -12.96 -31.00
CA ASN A 10 -11.79 -12.48 -30.53
C ASN A 10 -10.82 -13.66 -30.43
N GLY A 11 -9.67 -13.57 -31.11
CA GLY A 11 -8.61 -14.58 -31.03
C GLY A 11 -8.12 -14.79 -29.59
N GLU A 12 -7.56 -15.97 -29.28
CA GLU A 12 -7.09 -16.34 -27.93
C GLU A 12 -6.19 -15.27 -27.29
N THR A 13 -5.31 -14.64 -28.09
CA THR A 13 -4.43 -13.55 -27.68
C THR A 13 -5.19 -12.33 -27.17
N GLU A 14 -6.32 -11.99 -27.78
CA GLU A 14 -7.13 -10.84 -27.42
C GLU A 14 -7.91 -11.09 -26.12
N ILE A 15 -8.44 -12.31 -25.95
CA ILE A 15 -9.07 -12.74 -24.70
C ILE A 15 -8.06 -12.67 -23.55
N LEU A 16 -6.84 -13.17 -23.75
CA LEU A 16 -5.76 -13.09 -22.77
C LEU A 16 -5.38 -11.65 -22.44
N LEU A 17 -5.24 -10.81 -23.47
CA LEU A 17 -4.92 -9.40 -23.30
C LEU A 17 -5.97 -8.67 -22.46
N ARG A 18 -7.27 -8.91 -22.74
CA ARG A 18 -8.37 -8.35 -21.96
C ARG A 18 -8.31 -8.82 -20.51
N ARG A 19 -8.09 -10.11 -20.26
CA ARG A 19 -7.98 -10.67 -18.91
C ARG A 19 -6.85 -10.02 -18.11
N TYR A 20 -5.67 -9.85 -18.70
CA TYR A 20 -4.55 -9.22 -18.01
C TYR A 20 -4.77 -7.71 -17.79
N ASN A 21 -5.43 -7.02 -18.73
CA ASN A 21 -5.82 -5.62 -18.54
C ASN A 21 -6.82 -5.44 -17.39
N ASP A 22 -7.82 -6.31 -17.30
CA ASP A 22 -8.80 -6.31 -16.20
C ASP A 22 -8.13 -6.61 -14.86
N ALA A 23 -7.27 -7.65 -14.80
CA ALA A 23 -6.48 -7.97 -13.62
C ALA A 23 -5.58 -6.80 -13.19
N PHE A 24 -4.91 -6.16 -14.14
CA PHE A 24 -4.06 -5.00 -13.87
C PHE A 24 -4.86 -3.83 -13.28
N ALA A 25 -6.07 -3.58 -13.79
CA ALA A 25 -6.95 -2.54 -13.26
C ALA A 25 -7.44 -2.85 -11.84
N ILE A 26 -7.82 -4.11 -11.57
CA ILE A 26 -8.26 -4.57 -10.24
C ILE A 26 -7.12 -4.43 -9.24
N CYS A 27 -5.91 -4.89 -9.59
CA CYS A 27 -4.74 -4.72 -8.74
C CYS A 27 -4.42 -3.25 -8.46
N GLY A 28 -4.60 -2.38 -9.45
CA GLY A 28 -4.46 -0.93 -9.27
C GLY A 28 -5.42 -0.37 -8.22
N ILE A 29 -6.69 -0.79 -8.22
CA ILE A 29 -7.64 -0.41 -7.16
C ILE A 29 -7.21 -0.98 -5.81
N ALA A 30 -6.80 -2.25 -5.78
CA ALA A 30 -6.36 -2.92 -4.56
C ALA A 30 -5.16 -2.20 -3.91
N VAL A 31 -4.21 -1.66 -4.70
CA VAL A 31 -3.12 -0.82 -4.19
C VAL A 31 -3.64 0.37 -3.39
N ILE A 32 -4.70 1.03 -3.86
CA ILE A 32 -5.31 2.18 -3.17
C ILE A 32 -5.96 1.72 -1.86
N VAL A 33 -6.70 0.62 -1.91
CA VAL A 33 -7.37 0.06 -0.72
C VAL A 33 -6.37 -0.37 0.34
N PHE A 34 -5.29 -1.07 -0.04
CA PHE A 34 -4.25 -1.49 0.91
C PHE A 34 -3.46 -0.32 1.49
N SER A 35 -3.34 0.81 0.77
CA SER A 35 -2.72 2.00 1.36
C SER A 35 -3.52 2.59 2.53
N LEU A 36 -4.85 2.43 2.53
CA LEU A 36 -5.67 2.81 3.68
C LEU A 36 -5.38 1.90 4.88
N TRP A 37 -5.14 0.61 4.63
CA TRP A 37 -4.71 -0.32 5.67
C TRP A 37 -3.36 0.08 6.26
N ASP A 38 -2.38 0.46 5.44
CA ASP A 38 -1.07 0.90 5.91
C ASP A 38 -1.17 2.14 6.81
N ILE A 39 -2.06 3.09 6.45
CA ILE A 39 -2.37 4.25 7.30
C ILE A 39 -2.99 3.79 8.61
N LEU A 40 -4.02 2.92 8.59
CA LEU A 40 -4.64 2.40 9.80
C LEU A 40 -3.63 1.69 10.72
N LYS A 41 -2.71 0.90 10.15
CA LYS A 41 -1.63 0.23 10.89
C LYS A 41 -0.69 1.25 11.54
N MET A 42 -0.35 2.33 10.82
CA MET A 42 0.48 3.40 11.34
C MET A 42 -0.19 4.10 12.54
N PHE A 43 -1.47 4.45 12.42
CA PHE A 43 -2.25 4.98 13.54
C PHE A 43 -2.30 3.99 14.71
N ALA A 44 -2.61 2.72 14.44
CA ALA A 44 -2.64 1.70 15.48
C ALA A 44 -1.31 1.57 16.22
N GLY A 45 -0.18 1.68 15.51
CA GLY A 45 1.15 1.69 16.10
C GLY A 45 1.37 2.86 17.08
N TYR A 46 1.03 4.08 16.69
CA TYR A 46 1.25 5.26 17.53
C TYR A 46 0.26 5.42 18.69
N PHE A 47 -0.95 4.87 18.58
CA PHE A 47 -1.99 4.97 19.63
C PHE A 47 -2.03 3.75 20.55
N PHE A 48 -1.72 2.55 20.06
CA PHE A 48 -1.86 1.29 20.80
C PHE A 48 -0.57 0.46 20.88
N GLY A 49 0.52 0.92 20.29
CA GLY A 49 1.81 0.22 20.31
C GLY A 49 2.54 0.35 21.65
N GLU A 50 3.73 -0.26 21.70
CA GLU A 50 4.61 -0.17 22.87
C GLU A 50 5.14 1.25 23.06
N GLU A 51 5.41 1.95 21.96
CA GLU A 51 5.88 3.34 21.89
C GLU A 51 4.75 4.30 21.50
N THR A 52 3.82 4.54 22.43
CA THR A 52 2.69 5.45 22.18
C THR A 52 3.12 6.91 22.13
N PHE A 53 2.31 7.75 21.49
CA PHE A 53 2.53 9.21 21.50
C PHE A 53 2.71 9.78 22.90
N ASP A 54 1.91 9.33 23.88
CA ASP A 54 2.02 9.84 25.25
C ASP A 54 3.38 9.50 25.90
N LYS A 55 3.93 8.31 25.63
CA LYS A 55 5.28 7.95 26.11
C LYS A 55 6.35 8.80 25.46
N MET A 56 6.34 8.89 24.12
CA MET A 56 7.29 9.72 23.38
C MET A 56 7.26 11.19 23.83
N ILE A 57 6.06 11.74 24.07
CA ILE A 57 5.91 13.11 24.54
C ILE A 57 6.43 13.26 25.97
N SER A 58 6.16 12.30 26.84
CA SER A 58 6.64 12.34 28.22
C SER A 58 8.17 12.28 28.30
N GLU A 59 8.80 11.44 27.47
CA GLU A 59 10.26 11.36 27.35
C GLU A 59 10.86 12.64 26.77
N LEU A 60 10.24 13.21 25.74
CA LEU A 60 10.68 14.48 25.16
C LEU A 60 10.59 15.60 26.20
N LEU A 61 9.47 15.74 26.90
CA LEU A 61 9.30 16.76 27.94
C LEU A 61 10.27 16.55 29.10
N GLY A 62 10.56 15.31 29.49
CA GLY A 62 11.54 14.99 30.52
C GLY A 62 12.98 15.31 30.16
N SER A 63 13.28 15.53 28.87
CA SER A 63 14.62 15.90 28.38
C SER A 63 14.78 17.39 28.07
N LEU A 64 13.69 18.16 28.12
CA LEU A 64 13.69 19.60 27.84
C LEU A 64 13.77 20.38 29.15
N GLU A 65 14.67 21.36 29.22
CA GLU A 65 14.63 22.40 30.25
C GLU A 65 13.49 23.37 29.93
N ILE A 66 12.36 23.17 30.59
CA ILE A 66 11.16 24.00 30.41
C ILE A 66 11.23 25.18 31.36
N SER A 67 11.09 26.41 30.84
CA SER A 67 10.99 27.63 31.65
C SER A 67 9.77 27.56 32.57
N GLU A 68 9.93 27.99 33.83
CA GLU A 68 8.85 28.01 34.84
C GLU A 68 7.65 28.88 34.42
N ASP A 69 7.84 29.81 33.48
CA ASP A 69 6.80 30.72 33.00
C ASP A 69 5.77 30.05 32.06
N ILE A 70 6.04 28.85 31.55
CA ILE A 70 5.17 28.17 30.58
C ILE A 70 4.55 26.91 31.23
N PRO A 71 3.22 26.79 31.28
CA PRO A 71 2.57 25.57 31.77
C PRO A 71 2.98 24.35 30.94
N VAL A 72 3.38 23.27 31.61
CA VAL A 72 3.80 22.02 30.98
C VAL A 72 2.68 21.44 30.11
N GLU A 73 1.42 21.62 30.51
CA GLU A 73 0.24 21.19 29.76
C GLU A 73 0.14 21.90 28.40
N THR A 74 0.53 23.17 28.33
CA THR A 74 0.53 23.93 27.07
C THR A 74 1.58 23.38 26.11
N ILE A 75 2.80 23.12 26.59
CA ILE A 75 3.86 22.53 25.77
C ILE A 75 3.47 21.12 25.32
N ARG A 76 2.92 20.30 26.23
CA ARG A 76 2.41 18.96 25.91
C ARG A 76 1.38 19.01 24.78
N LEU A 77 0.42 19.92 24.85
CA LEU A 77 -0.60 20.09 23.82
C LEU A 77 0.02 20.48 22.48
N ILE A 78 0.98 21.42 22.46
CA ILE A 78 1.67 21.85 21.24
C ILE A 78 2.41 20.67 20.61
N VAL A 79 3.20 19.92 21.38
CA VAL A 79 3.94 18.76 20.88
C VAL A 79 2.97 17.71 20.32
N TRP A 80 1.87 17.43 21.03
CA TRP A 80 0.86 16.47 20.58
C TRP A 80 0.23 16.87 19.24
N VAL A 81 -0.14 18.14 19.08
CA VAL A 81 -0.69 18.70 17.83
C VAL A 81 0.33 18.60 16.69
N VAL A 82 1.60 18.92 16.95
CA VAL A 82 2.69 18.84 15.95
C VAL A 82 2.91 17.38 15.52
N MET A 83 2.94 16.43 16.44
CA MET A 83 3.14 15.01 16.14
C MET A 83 1.98 14.45 15.30
N ILE A 84 0.73 14.73 15.68
CA ILE A 84 -0.43 14.28 14.90
C ILE A 84 -0.51 14.98 13.55
N GLY A 85 -0.21 16.27 13.48
CA GLY A 85 -0.12 17.00 12.22
C GLY A 85 0.91 16.36 11.29
N GLY A 86 2.10 16.03 11.81
CA GLY A 86 3.13 15.30 11.10
C GLY A 86 2.67 13.92 10.61
N LEU A 87 1.99 13.16 11.48
CA LEU A 87 1.44 11.85 11.14
C LEU A 87 0.41 11.94 9.99
N LEU A 88 -0.48 12.93 10.02
CA LEU A 88 -1.49 13.15 8.98
C LEU A 88 -0.85 13.54 7.65
N ILE A 89 0.15 14.41 7.67
CA ILE A 89 0.91 14.80 6.45
C ILE A 89 1.62 13.57 5.87
N LEU A 90 2.30 12.78 6.70
CA LEU A 90 2.96 11.56 6.26
C LEU A 90 1.94 10.57 5.68
N SER A 91 0.80 10.38 6.34
CA SER A 91 -0.31 9.54 5.86
C SER A 91 -0.80 10.00 4.48
N ALA A 92 -0.98 11.32 4.30
CA ALA A 92 -1.41 11.88 3.03
C ALA A 92 -0.37 11.67 1.93
N ILE A 93 0.93 11.82 2.23
CA ILE A 93 2.01 11.55 1.27
C ILE A 93 2.00 10.07 0.86
N VAL A 94 1.93 9.15 1.82
CA VAL A 94 1.86 7.71 1.57
C VAL A 94 0.64 7.36 0.73
N PHE A 95 -0.53 7.90 1.09
CA PHE A 95 -1.77 7.70 0.34
C PHE A 95 -1.65 8.23 -1.08
N LEU A 96 -1.20 9.47 -1.28
CA LEU A 96 -1.08 10.08 -2.61
C LEU A 96 -0.08 9.33 -3.50
N PHE A 97 0.99 8.81 -2.91
CA PHE A 97 1.96 7.98 -3.60
C PHE A 97 1.33 6.66 -4.10
N HIS A 98 0.62 5.94 -3.23
CA HIS A 98 -0.10 4.72 -3.60
C HIS A 98 -1.25 4.99 -4.57
N PHE A 99 -1.98 6.08 -4.35
CA PHE A 99 -3.04 6.55 -5.23
C PHE A 99 -2.52 6.84 -6.63
N TYR A 100 -1.35 7.47 -6.75
CA TYR A 100 -0.70 7.68 -8.04
C TYR A 100 -0.42 6.34 -8.75
N ILE A 101 0.15 5.36 -8.06
CA ILE A 101 0.44 4.04 -8.63
C ILE A 101 -0.87 3.36 -9.07
N GLY A 102 -1.82 3.23 -8.14
CA GLY A 102 -3.07 2.51 -8.35
C GLY A 102 -3.95 3.13 -9.41
N LEU A 103 -4.12 4.46 -9.41
CA LEU A 103 -4.93 5.15 -10.41
C LEU A 103 -4.34 5.07 -11.81
N ASN A 104 -3.01 5.13 -11.95
CA ASN A 104 -2.36 4.97 -13.26
C ASN A 104 -2.46 3.53 -13.75
N ALA A 105 -2.32 2.53 -12.88
CA ALA A 105 -2.54 1.12 -13.23
C ALA A 105 -3.99 0.88 -13.68
N TYR A 106 -4.97 1.40 -12.93
CA TYR A 106 -6.38 1.34 -13.29
C TYR A 106 -6.67 1.96 -14.66
N ARG A 107 -6.22 3.20 -14.89
CA ARG A 107 -6.44 3.91 -16.15
C ARG A 107 -5.78 3.21 -17.34
N GLU A 108 -4.63 2.59 -17.14
CA GLU A 108 -3.93 1.85 -18.19
C GLU A 108 -4.61 0.50 -18.48
N GLY A 109 -5.03 -0.25 -17.46
CA GLY A 109 -5.82 -1.47 -17.65
C GLY A 109 -7.17 -1.21 -18.33
N ARG A 110 -7.79 -0.05 -18.10
CA ARG A 110 -9.03 0.36 -18.78
C ARG A 110 -8.83 1.03 -20.14
N GLY A 111 -7.59 1.22 -20.59
CA GLY A 111 -7.31 1.91 -21.86
C GLY A 111 -7.66 3.40 -21.88
N ILE A 112 -7.93 4.02 -20.72
CA ILE A 112 -8.33 5.44 -20.59
C ILE A 112 -7.11 6.36 -20.75
N ARG A 113 -5.91 5.86 -20.47
CA ARG A 113 -4.70 6.67 -20.40
C ARG A 113 -4.14 7.02 -21.79
N LYS A 114 -4.16 8.31 -22.13
CA LYS A 114 -3.62 8.85 -23.39
C LYS A 114 -2.07 8.93 -23.44
N LYS A 115 -1.38 9.04 -22.29
CA LYS A 115 0.08 9.25 -22.23
C LYS A 115 0.79 8.09 -21.51
N LYS A 116 1.77 7.47 -22.18
CA LYS A 116 2.42 6.19 -21.80
C LYS A 116 3.50 6.27 -20.71
N SER A 117 3.45 7.23 -19.78
CA SER A 117 4.54 7.31 -18.77
C SER A 117 4.53 6.07 -17.87
N LYS A 118 5.61 5.29 -17.92
CA LYS A 118 5.78 4.05 -17.14
C LYS A 118 6.42 4.29 -15.76
N THR A 119 6.61 5.54 -15.33
CA THR A 119 7.19 5.88 -14.02
C THR A 119 6.47 5.20 -12.85
N TYR A 120 5.14 5.11 -12.91
CA TYR A 120 4.34 4.44 -11.88
C TYR A 120 4.64 2.93 -11.77
N LEU A 121 5.05 2.25 -12.85
CA LEU A 121 5.49 0.85 -12.80
C LEU A 121 6.85 0.71 -12.13
N VAL A 122 7.75 1.67 -12.34
CA VAL A 122 9.04 1.71 -11.62
C VAL A 122 8.80 1.90 -10.13
N MET A 123 7.92 2.83 -9.77
CA MET A 123 7.50 3.03 -8.37
C MET A 123 6.85 1.77 -7.79
N ALA A 124 5.93 1.12 -8.51
CA ALA A 124 5.33 -0.15 -8.08
C ALA A 124 6.38 -1.25 -7.88
N GLY A 125 7.40 -1.31 -8.74
CA GLY A 125 8.52 -2.24 -8.58
C GLY A 125 9.35 -1.95 -7.32
N LEU A 126 9.61 -0.68 -7.00
CA LEU A 126 10.28 -0.31 -5.75
C LEU A 126 9.43 -0.68 -4.53
N VAL A 127 8.12 -0.44 -4.56
CA VAL A 127 7.21 -0.83 -3.49
C VAL A 127 7.16 -2.34 -3.32
N LEU A 128 7.17 -3.11 -4.40
CA LEU A 128 7.23 -4.57 -4.33
C LEU A 128 8.46 -5.05 -3.57
N VAL A 129 9.63 -4.46 -3.83
CA VAL A 129 10.87 -4.79 -3.10
C VAL A 129 10.75 -4.41 -1.62
N VAL A 130 10.31 -3.19 -1.32
CA VAL A 130 10.15 -2.72 0.07
C VAL A 130 9.13 -3.59 0.82
N SER A 131 7.97 -3.86 0.22
CA SER A 131 6.93 -4.72 0.78
C SER A 131 7.44 -6.15 1.01
N GLY A 132 8.23 -6.70 0.08
CA GLY A 132 8.87 -8.01 0.26
C GLY A 132 9.85 -8.04 1.42
N THR A 133 10.68 -6.99 1.59
CA THR A 133 11.59 -6.88 2.73
C THR A 133 10.84 -6.76 4.05
N MET A 134 9.79 -5.93 4.12
CA MET A 134 8.96 -5.77 5.30
C MET A 134 8.22 -7.05 5.67
N LEU A 135 7.67 -7.76 4.67
CA LEU A 135 7.02 -9.06 4.86
C LEU A 135 8.00 -10.08 5.47
N ALA A 136 9.24 -10.14 4.98
CA ALA A 136 10.25 -11.03 5.54
C ALA A 136 10.53 -10.72 7.02
N PHE A 137 10.68 -9.44 7.37
CA PHE A 137 10.82 -9.01 8.77
C PHE A 137 9.60 -9.37 9.61
N SER A 138 8.40 -9.14 9.11
CA SER A 138 7.15 -9.47 9.82
C SER A 138 6.99 -10.97 10.03
N VAL A 139 7.39 -11.81 9.07
CA VAL A 139 7.39 -13.27 9.23
C VAL A 139 8.37 -13.68 10.34
N VAL A 140 9.59 -13.15 10.34
CA VAL A 140 10.58 -13.44 11.40
C VAL A 140 10.06 -12.99 12.76
N ALA A 141 9.55 -11.77 12.86
CA ALA A 141 8.99 -11.23 14.09
C ALA A 141 7.79 -12.05 14.59
N PHE A 142 6.94 -12.51 13.67
CA PHE A 142 5.81 -13.38 13.99
C PHE A 142 6.30 -14.70 14.59
N LEU A 143 7.32 -15.34 14.01
CA LEU A 143 7.85 -16.64 14.48
C LEU A 143 8.61 -16.56 15.81
N VAL A 144 9.29 -15.45 16.09
CA VAL A 144 10.11 -15.29 17.31
C VAL A 144 9.26 -14.96 18.54
N THR A 145 8.06 -14.42 18.36
CA THR A 145 7.25 -13.95 19.49
C THR A 145 6.29 -15.02 20.01
N GLU A 146 6.37 -15.37 21.28
CA GLU A 146 5.59 -16.48 21.88
C GLU A 146 4.07 -16.24 21.94
N ASN A 147 3.61 -14.99 21.87
CA ASN A 147 2.19 -14.65 21.84
C ASN A 147 1.75 -14.11 20.46
N HIS A 148 1.16 -14.98 19.66
CA HIS A 148 0.53 -14.62 18.38
C HIS A 148 -0.91 -14.13 18.61
N GLY A 149 -1.07 -12.87 19.00
CA GLY A 149 -2.39 -12.24 19.06
C GLY A 149 -3.05 -12.14 17.68
N GLY A 150 -4.40 -12.21 17.62
CA GLY A 150 -5.16 -12.17 16.36
C GLY A 150 -4.89 -10.93 15.49
N VAL A 151 -4.57 -9.79 16.11
CA VAL A 151 -4.19 -8.55 15.41
C VAL A 151 -2.88 -8.73 14.62
N ARG A 152 -1.89 -9.44 15.17
CA ARG A 152 -0.61 -9.70 14.49
C ARG A 152 -0.79 -10.61 13.29
N PHE A 153 -1.60 -11.66 13.43
CA PHE A 153 -1.94 -12.55 12.33
C PHE A 153 -2.70 -11.81 11.22
N ALA A 154 -3.67 -10.97 11.57
CA ALA A 154 -4.40 -10.14 10.61
C ALA A 154 -3.47 -9.17 9.84
N SER A 155 -2.52 -8.52 10.54
CA SER A 155 -1.51 -7.68 9.91
C SER A 155 -0.64 -8.48 8.93
N LEU A 156 -0.16 -9.66 9.34
CA LEU A 156 0.66 -10.51 8.49
C LEU A 156 -0.08 -10.95 7.21
N LEU A 157 -1.35 -11.34 7.34
CA LEU A 157 -2.18 -11.73 6.20
C LEU A 157 -2.38 -10.58 5.20
N LEU A 158 -2.58 -9.35 5.71
CA LEU A 158 -2.73 -8.17 4.86
C LEU A 158 -1.41 -7.78 4.19
N GLU A 159 -0.27 -7.99 4.85
CA GLU A 159 1.05 -7.80 4.25
C GLU A 159 1.33 -8.80 3.13
N PHE A 160 1.02 -10.09 3.34
CA PHE A 160 1.06 -11.10 2.27
C PHE A 160 0.18 -10.69 1.09
N THR A 161 -1.05 -10.27 1.38
CA THR A 161 -2.01 -9.91 0.34
C THR A 161 -1.54 -8.69 -0.46
N SER A 162 -1.01 -7.67 0.21
CA SER A 162 -0.43 -6.47 -0.43
C SER A 162 0.78 -6.84 -1.30
N PHE A 163 1.70 -7.66 -0.78
CA PHE A 163 2.87 -8.11 -1.53
C PHE A 163 2.48 -8.86 -2.81
N PHE A 164 1.59 -9.87 -2.70
CA PHE A 164 1.13 -10.62 -3.86
C PHE A 164 0.33 -9.75 -4.84
N ASN A 165 -0.41 -8.75 -4.35
CA ASN A 165 -1.09 -7.79 -5.22
C ASN A 165 -0.08 -6.99 -6.06
N TYR A 166 1.01 -6.49 -5.47
CA TYR A 166 2.07 -5.82 -6.21
C TYR A 166 2.80 -6.74 -7.18
N ALA A 167 3.10 -7.98 -6.78
CA ALA A 167 3.72 -8.98 -7.65
C ALA A 167 2.83 -9.28 -8.86
N TYR A 168 1.53 -9.46 -8.64
CA TYR A 168 0.57 -9.75 -9.70
C TYR A 168 0.29 -8.54 -10.61
N LEU A 169 0.33 -7.32 -10.06
CA LEU A 169 0.30 -6.07 -10.84
C LEU A 169 1.49 -6.02 -11.81
N MET A 170 2.71 -6.28 -11.33
CA MET A 170 3.92 -6.30 -12.15
C MET A 170 3.90 -7.41 -13.21
N TYR A 171 3.46 -8.60 -12.82
CA TYR A 171 3.29 -9.73 -13.74
C TYR A 171 2.27 -9.42 -14.85
N SER A 172 1.14 -8.82 -14.51
CA SER A 172 0.11 -8.43 -15.48
C SER A 172 0.63 -7.37 -16.44
N ALA A 173 1.36 -6.36 -15.95
CA ALA A 173 2.00 -5.35 -16.78
C ALA A 173 3.00 -5.98 -17.78
N TYR A 174 3.81 -6.94 -17.33
CA TYR A 174 4.73 -7.68 -18.19
C TYR A 174 3.99 -8.48 -19.28
N LYS A 175 2.96 -9.25 -18.91
CA LYS A 175 2.17 -10.04 -19.87
C LYS A 175 1.46 -9.17 -20.90
N ILE A 176 0.87 -8.03 -20.49
CA ILE A 176 0.27 -7.05 -21.41
C ILE A 176 1.31 -6.57 -22.44
N HIS A 177 2.54 -6.28 -21.99
CA HIS A 177 3.61 -5.80 -22.86
C HIS A 177 4.08 -6.86 -23.86
N CYS A 178 4.20 -8.13 -23.43
CA CYS A 178 4.55 -9.25 -24.32
C CYS A 178 3.47 -9.52 -25.37
N LEU A 179 2.19 -9.57 -24.95
CA LEU A 179 1.06 -9.82 -25.85
C LEU A 179 0.92 -8.71 -26.91
N LYS A 180 1.09 -7.44 -26.52
CA LYS A 180 1.07 -6.30 -27.45
C LYS A 180 2.21 -6.29 -28.47
N ARG A 181 3.29 -7.03 -28.22
CA ARG A 181 4.45 -7.14 -29.12
C ARG A 181 4.47 -8.43 -29.95
N GLY A 182 3.52 -9.34 -29.75
CA GLY A 182 3.52 -10.65 -30.42
C GLY A 182 4.72 -11.52 -30.04
N VAL A 183 5.23 -11.38 -28.81
CA VAL A 183 6.42 -12.11 -28.31
C VAL A 183 6.00 -13.33 -27.47
N LEU A 184 4.75 -13.78 -27.60
CA LEU A 184 4.17 -14.93 -26.90
C LEU A 184 3.60 -15.92 -27.90
#